data_AF-B7G3D7-F1
#
_entry.id   AF-B7G3D7-F1
#
_cell.length_a   1.000
_cell.length_b   1.000
_cell.length_c   1.000
_cell.angle_alpha   90.00
_cell.angle_beta   90.00
_cell.angle_gamma   90.00
#
_symmetry.space_group_name_H-M   'P 1'
#
loop_
_entity.id
_entity.type
_entity.pdbx_description
1 polymer ?
#
loop_
_entity_poly.entity_id
_entity_poly.type
_entity_poly.pdbx_seq_one_letter_code
_entity_poly.pdbx_strand_id
1 'polypeptide(L)'
;MTIVQNLSVFVFVVALTQTASSFVPQRSPVQKTFLSRIFLGSQNIPDAHGESPKPTVSVTGYSSLPAQDRRQPEFQNLEPLPENETRQQRIDRETRNRDCFAEFGDDLWNLRDAMNDWSRQLISSLASGTVDFESDVREKLRQAEARDPELVYMLALADAHEAKTQGQYESAKAHEERAQAARSCLPQFQLDGLWVGKYGSHGYEMINVTYVGDTLIATKITGDKNVPRGEITFQADLHPLCIDSSNHPDANKPFSKSSSPLHKMTEPLQPIQLTDKAARKWGTRQLSRYGGLGQVAEEGFRNHQYMDGQLIIIGDGYFSFAWVPIEQQIFFGRPSPELALKMLKNSGISKVPGIFDQPPSIDAHVETQKEYAMRCLELTDEHRDEVGNNDFSCIWTGSDADECYFE
;
A
#
# COMPACT_ATOMS: atom_id res chain seq x y z
N MET A 1 -51.22 -1.98 11.68
CA MET A 1 -49.76 -2.21 11.71
C MET A 1 -49.14 -1.24 10.73
N THR A 2 -48.29 -0.35 11.21
CA THR A 2 -47.65 0.69 10.38
C THR A 2 -46.17 0.68 10.75
N ILE A 3 -45.33 0.22 9.83
CA ILE A 3 -43.88 0.13 10.06
C ILE A 3 -43.30 1.51 9.75
N VAL A 4 -42.78 2.19 10.77
CA VAL A 4 -42.04 3.45 10.61
C VAL A 4 -40.58 3.10 10.34
N GLN A 5 -40.14 3.27 9.11
CA GLN A 5 -38.72 3.17 8.76
C GLN A 5 -38.01 4.48 9.16
N ASN A 6 -37.29 4.46 10.28
CA ASN A 6 -36.33 5.51 10.60
C ASN A 6 -35.07 5.34 9.75
N LEU A 7 -35.01 5.96 8.57
CA LEU A 7 -33.74 6.20 7.89
C LEU A 7 -33.01 7.34 8.61
N SER A 8 -31.96 7.02 9.36
CA SER A 8 -31.05 8.03 9.92
C SER A 8 -30.13 8.54 8.81
N VAL A 9 -30.52 9.62 8.15
CA VAL A 9 -29.69 10.26 7.12
C VAL A 9 -28.62 11.11 7.82
N PHE A 10 -27.44 10.54 8.04
CA PHE A 10 -26.26 11.26 8.52
C PHE A 10 -25.75 12.22 7.45
N VAL A 11 -26.29 13.45 7.44
CA VAL A 11 -25.76 14.53 6.59
C VAL A 11 -24.47 15.05 7.22
N PHE A 12 -23.33 14.79 6.57
CA PHE A 12 -22.03 15.38 6.91
C PHE A 12 -22.00 16.88 6.57
N VAL A 13 -22.60 17.71 7.43
CA VAL A 13 -22.53 19.16 7.33
C VAL A 13 -21.14 19.63 7.79
N VAL A 14 -20.25 19.89 6.83
CA VAL A 14 -18.96 20.56 7.09
C VAL A 14 -19.24 22.00 7.56
N ALA A 15 -19.18 22.21 8.86
CA ALA A 15 -19.51 23.48 9.50
C ALA A 15 -18.43 24.55 9.26
N LEU A 16 -18.54 25.29 8.15
CA LEU A 16 -17.72 26.47 7.85
C LEU A 16 -18.05 27.65 8.78
N THR A 17 -17.52 27.60 10.00
CA THR A 17 -17.61 28.69 10.98
C THR A 17 -16.62 29.82 10.65
N GLN A 18 -17.10 30.83 9.92
CA GLN A 18 -16.36 32.09 9.74
C GLN A 18 -16.30 32.89 11.05
N THR A 19 -15.28 32.65 11.87
CA THR A 19 -14.91 33.53 13.00
C THR A 19 -13.66 34.33 12.65
N ALA A 20 -13.86 35.53 12.12
CA ALA A 20 -12.77 36.47 11.86
C ALA A 20 -12.17 37.00 13.17
N SER A 21 -11.10 36.35 13.66
CA SER A 21 -10.28 36.85 14.76
C SER A 21 -8.80 36.65 14.43
N SER A 22 -8.02 37.72 14.49
CA SER A 22 -6.63 37.75 14.03
C SER A 22 -5.67 37.20 15.09
N PHE A 23 -5.38 35.90 15.02
CA PHE A 23 -4.21 35.30 15.68
C PHE A 23 -3.36 34.56 14.65
N VAL A 24 -2.08 34.93 14.57
CA VAL A 24 -1.11 34.32 13.64
C VAL A 24 -0.16 33.41 14.42
N PRO A 25 -0.36 32.09 14.43
CA PRO A 25 0.67 31.16 14.88
C PRO A 25 1.77 31.08 13.81
N GLN A 26 3.04 31.24 14.21
CA GLN A 26 4.17 31.01 13.32
C GLN A 26 4.31 29.50 13.01
N ARG A 27 3.67 29.03 11.94
CA ARG A 27 4.01 27.73 11.33
C ARG A 27 5.41 27.85 10.69
N SER A 28 6.29 26.89 10.96
CA SER A 28 7.65 26.89 10.39
C SER A 28 7.62 26.59 8.88
N PRO A 29 8.49 27.21 8.06
CA PRO A 29 8.36 27.16 6.60
C PRO A 29 8.90 25.88 5.94
N VAL A 30 9.47 24.95 6.71
CA VAL A 30 10.39 23.91 6.20
C VAL A 30 9.74 22.94 5.21
N GLN A 31 8.52 22.46 5.49
CA GLN A 31 7.92 21.33 4.77
C GLN A 31 7.55 21.61 3.29
N LYS A 32 7.29 22.87 2.89
CA LYS A 32 6.89 23.18 1.50
C LYS A 32 8.05 23.20 0.50
N THR A 33 9.28 23.37 0.97
CA THR A 33 10.49 23.47 0.11
C THR A 33 11.16 22.13 -0.21
N PHE A 34 10.74 21.03 0.43
CA PHE A 34 11.44 19.75 0.34
C PHE A 34 11.03 18.93 -0.90
N LEU A 35 9.72 18.74 -1.13
CA LEU A 35 9.22 17.97 -2.27
C LEU A 35 9.61 18.60 -3.63
N SER A 36 9.78 19.92 -3.70
CA SER A 36 10.29 20.61 -4.89
C SER A 36 11.78 20.42 -5.16
N ARG A 37 12.54 19.82 -4.24
CA ARG A 37 13.94 19.39 -4.46
C ARG A 37 14.06 17.93 -4.87
N ILE A 38 13.22 17.04 -4.34
CA ILE A 38 13.20 15.61 -4.73
C ILE A 38 12.97 15.45 -6.24
N PHE A 39 12.10 16.27 -6.85
CA PHE A 39 11.72 16.18 -8.27
C PHE A 39 12.57 17.03 -9.25
N LEU A 40 13.71 17.61 -8.82
CA LEU A 40 14.52 18.48 -9.69
C LEU A 40 16.04 18.20 -9.58
N GLY A 41 16.42 16.95 -9.87
CA GLY A 41 17.80 16.47 -9.87
C GLY A 41 18.59 16.61 -11.18
N SER A 42 18.16 17.45 -12.13
CA SER A 42 18.82 17.58 -13.44
C SER A 42 20.13 18.36 -13.35
N GLN A 43 21.27 17.66 -13.46
CA GLN A 43 22.59 18.28 -13.63
C GLN A 43 23.00 18.28 -15.11
N ASN A 44 23.23 19.48 -15.66
CA ASN A 44 23.82 19.63 -16.99
C ASN A 44 25.29 19.19 -16.96
N ILE A 45 25.64 18.16 -17.73
CA ILE A 45 27.03 17.77 -17.98
C ILE A 45 27.53 18.56 -19.22
N PRO A 46 28.65 19.29 -19.15
CA PRO A 46 29.22 19.95 -20.31
C PRO A 46 30.01 18.97 -21.19
N ASP A 47 29.88 19.10 -22.51
CA ASP A 47 30.63 18.28 -23.48
C ASP A 47 32.14 18.48 -23.36
N ALA A 48 32.88 17.38 -23.17
CA ALA A 48 34.34 17.37 -23.08
C ALA A 48 34.93 16.39 -24.10
N HIS A 49 35.14 16.84 -25.34
CA HIS A 49 35.91 16.10 -26.33
C HIS A 49 37.38 16.00 -25.90
N GLY A 50 37.84 14.78 -25.60
CA GLY A 50 39.24 14.50 -25.29
C GLY A 50 39.63 13.07 -25.69
N GLU A 51 40.20 12.91 -26.90
CA GLU A 51 40.72 11.62 -27.33
C GLU A 51 41.99 11.25 -26.55
N SER A 52 42.14 9.98 -26.21
CA SER A 52 43.39 9.40 -25.70
C SER A 52 43.46 7.90 -26.01
N PRO A 53 44.65 7.37 -26.36
CA PRO A 53 44.77 6.04 -26.97
C PRO A 53 44.62 4.90 -25.95
N LYS A 54 43.90 3.84 -26.34
CA LYS A 54 43.82 2.60 -25.57
C LYS A 54 45.07 1.73 -25.79
N PRO A 55 45.66 1.13 -24.73
CA PRO A 55 46.73 0.15 -24.89
C PRO A 55 46.17 -1.20 -25.34
N THR A 56 46.77 -1.80 -26.37
CA THR A 56 46.38 -3.12 -26.89
C THR A 56 46.98 -4.23 -26.03
N VAL A 57 46.14 -4.97 -25.30
CA VAL A 57 46.56 -6.20 -24.59
C VAL A 57 45.84 -7.41 -25.20
N SER A 58 46.59 -8.26 -25.90
CA SER A 58 46.08 -9.47 -26.55
C SER A 58 45.98 -10.63 -25.55
N VAL A 59 44.81 -10.82 -24.95
CA VAL A 59 44.51 -12.00 -24.12
C VAL A 59 43.97 -13.13 -25.00
N THR A 60 44.64 -14.29 -24.99
CA THR A 60 44.30 -15.44 -25.83
C THR A 60 43.35 -16.41 -25.14
N GLY A 61 42.24 -16.73 -25.81
CA GLY A 61 41.76 -18.12 -25.87
C GLY A 61 41.00 -18.68 -24.66
N TYR A 62 39.89 -18.05 -24.25
CA TYR A 62 38.79 -18.76 -23.59
C TYR A 62 37.53 -18.65 -24.43
N SER A 63 36.93 -19.80 -24.77
CA SER A 63 35.72 -19.86 -25.61
C SER A 63 34.48 -19.54 -24.76
N SER A 64 34.08 -18.26 -24.75
CA SER A 64 32.86 -17.80 -24.10
C SER A 64 31.63 -18.22 -24.90
N LEU A 65 31.11 -19.43 -24.64
CA LEU A 65 29.75 -19.77 -25.03
C LEU A 65 28.78 -18.77 -24.38
N PRO A 66 27.83 -18.18 -25.12
CA PRO A 66 26.92 -17.17 -24.57
C PRO A 66 26.02 -17.80 -23.51
N ALA A 67 26.08 -17.29 -22.28
CA ALA A 67 25.30 -17.77 -21.14
C ALA A 67 23.86 -17.23 -21.12
N GLN A 68 23.28 -16.95 -22.29
CA GLN A 68 21.93 -16.38 -22.44
C GLN A 68 20.86 -17.49 -22.57
N ASP A 69 19.68 -17.22 -22.01
CA ASP A 69 18.38 -17.87 -22.27
C ASP A 69 18.25 -19.40 -22.17
N ARG A 70 19.10 -20.09 -21.40
CA ARG A 70 18.87 -21.52 -21.11
C ARG A 70 17.64 -21.84 -20.24
N ARG A 71 17.01 -20.86 -19.58
CA ARG A 71 15.86 -21.07 -18.65
C ARG A 71 14.51 -20.50 -19.11
N GLN A 72 14.47 -19.54 -20.04
CA GLN A 72 13.17 -19.04 -20.55
C GLN A 72 12.20 -20.12 -21.08
N PRO A 73 12.64 -21.19 -21.79
CA PRO A 73 11.68 -22.20 -22.27
C PRO A 73 11.03 -23.04 -21.15
N GLU A 74 11.56 -23.02 -19.92
CA GLU A 74 11.02 -23.75 -18.76
C GLU A 74 9.66 -23.15 -18.30
N PHE A 75 9.45 -21.85 -18.51
CA PHE A 75 8.22 -21.14 -18.09
C PHE A 75 7.22 -20.91 -19.24
N GLN A 76 7.70 -20.86 -20.49
CA GLN A 76 6.86 -20.58 -21.68
C GLN A 76 5.82 -21.67 -22.00
N ASN A 77 5.91 -22.85 -21.38
CA ASN A 77 5.04 -24.00 -21.65
C ASN A 77 4.37 -24.55 -20.37
N LEU A 78 4.23 -23.73 -19.32
CA LEU A 78 3.42 -24.10 -18.17
C LEU A 78 1.94 -24.03 -18.55
N GLU A 79 1.25 -25.17 -18.56
CA GLU A 79 -0.20 -25.22 -18.74
C GLU A 79 -0.87 -24.40 -17.62
N PRO A 80 -1.92 -23.60 -17.91
CA PRO A 80 -2.65 -22.88 -16.89
C PRO A 80 -3.19 -23.85 -15.84
N LEU A 81 -2.85 -23.63 -14.56
CA LEU A 81 -3.36 -24.44 -13.45
C LEU A 81 -4.90 -24.50 -13.54
N PRO A 82 -5.50 -25.71 -13.53
CA PRO A 82 -6.93 -25.89 -13.76
C PRO A 82 -7.73 -25.07 -12.75
N GLU A 83 -8.77 -24.40 -13.24
CA GLU A 83 -9.53 -23.44 -12.44
C GLU A 83 -10.46 -24.17 -11.48
N ASN A 84 -9.95 -24.40 -10.26
CA ASN A 84 -10.74 -24.87 -9.12
C ASN A 84 -11.90 -23.89 -8.86
N GLU A 85 -13.04 -24.41 -8.38
CA GLU A 85 -14.25 -23.62 -8.12
C GLU A 85 -13.97 -22.44 -7.19
N THR A 86 -13.14 -22.63 -6.14
CA THR A 86 -12.69 -21.57 -5.22
C THR A 86 -12.01 -20.40 -5.94
N ARG A 87 -11.21 -20.70 -6.99
CA ARG A 87 -10.52 -19.68 -7.80
C ARG A 87 -11.53 -18.92 -8.67
N GLN A 88 -12.49 -19.62 -9.29
CA GLN A 88 -13.55 -18.97 -10.05
C GLN A 88 -14.42 -18.09 -9.16
N GLN A 89 -14.88 -18.60 -8.01
CA GLN A 89 -15.65 -17.83 -7.02
C GLN A 89 -14.90 -16.58 -6.53
N ARG A 90 -13.57 -16.65 -6.42
CA ARG A 90 -12.73 -15.49 -6.09
C ARG A 90 -12.69 -14.46 -7.21
N ILE A 91 -12.43 -14.88 -8.45
CA ILE A 91 -12.41 -14.02 -9.65
C ILE A 91 -13.76 -13.33 -9.83
N ASP A 92 -14.85 -14.10 -9.75
CA ASP A 92 -16.23 -13.62 -9.78
C ASP A 92 -16.50 -12.52 -8.73
N ARG A 93 -16.01 -12.71 -7.50
CA ARG A 93 -16.15 -11.74 -6.40
C ARG A 93 -15.33 -10.48 -6.65
N GLU A 94 -14.09 -10.63 -7.12
CA GLU A 94 -13.22 -9.52 -7.51
C GLU A 94 -13.82 -8.69 -8.67
N THR A 95 -14.40 -9.35 -9.68
CA THR A 95 -15.13 -8.71 -10.78
C THR A 95 -16.35 -7.93 -10.27
N ARG A 96 -17.24 -8.56 -9.49
CA ARG A 96 -18.43 -7.89 -8.93
C ARG A 96 -18.06 -6.68 -8.06
N ASN A 97 -16.96 -6.75 -7.31
CA ASN A 97 -16.49 -5.63 -6.52
C ASN A 97 -16.02 -4.47 -7.44
N ARG A 98 -15.25 -4.75 -8.50
CA ARG A 98 -14.85 -3.74 -9.50
C ARG A 98 -16.03 -3.11 -10.23
N ASP A 99 -17.08 -3.89 -10.53
CA ASP A 99 -18.32 -3.39 -11.16
C ASP A 99 -19.13 -2.48 -10.20
N CYS A 100 -19.11 -2.74 -8.90
CA CYS A 100 -19.82 -1.96 -7.88
C CYS A 100 -19.18 -0.60 -7.60
N PHE A 101 -17.85 -0.56 -7.48
CA PHE A 101 -17.12 0.64 -7.04
C PHE A 101 -16.61 1.48 -8.22
N ALA A 102 -15.94 2.60 -7.94
CA ALA A 102 -15.13 3.32 -8.91
C ALA A 102 -13.70 2.76 -8.93
N GLU A 103 -13.10 2.69 -10.12
CA GLU A 103 -11.71 2.27 -10.29
C GLU A 103 -10.76 3.35 -9.76
N PHE A 104 -9.62 2.93 -9.20
CA PHE A 104 -8.64 3.84 -8.62
C PHE A 104 -7.96 4.71 -9.70
N GLY A 105 -7.49 5.89 -9.30
CA GLY A 105 -6.91 6.88 -10.20
C GLY A 105 -7.95 7.90 -10.66
N ASP A 106 -7.86 8.33 -11.92
CA ASP A 106 -8.66 9.45 -12.42
C ASP A 106 -10.18 9.27 -12.29
N ASP A 107 -10.71 8.05 -12.37
CA ASP A 107 -12.15 7.80 -12.21
C ASP A 107 -12.66 8.06 -10.79
N LEU A 108 -11.92 7.61 -9.77
CA LEU A 108 -12.21 7.94 -8.37
C LEU A 108 -12.06 9.45 -8.09
N TRP A 109 -11.08 10.12 -8.70
CA TRP A 109 -10.94 11.58 -8.56
C TRP A 109 -12.08 12.34 -9.24
N ASN A 110 -12.46 11.96 -10.46
CA ASN A 110 -13.60 12.53 -11.18
C ASN A 110 -14.93 12.33 -10.40
N LEU A 111 -15.10 11.17 -9.75
CA LEU A 111 -16.25 10.90 -8.87
C LEU A 111 -16.29 11.87 -7.68
N ARG A 112 -15.14 12.07 -7.00
CA ARG A 112 -15.00 12.96 -5.84
C ARG A 112 -15.22 14.43 -6.22
N ASP A 113 -14.74 14.86 -7.38
CA ASP A 113 -15.01 16.21 -7.91
C ASP A 113 -16.50 16.40 -8.22
N ALA A 114 -17.18 15.40 -8.80
CA ALA A 114 -18.63 15.44 -9.02
C ALA A 114 -19.42 15.50 -7.70
N MET A 115 -19.03 14.72 -6.69
CA MET A 115 -19.62 14.78 -5.34
C MET A 115 -19.46 16.17 -4.71
N ASN A 116 -18.29 16.79 -4.84
CA ASN A 116 -18.04 18.16 -4.36
C ASN A 116 -18.95 19.19 -5.06
N ASP A 117 -19.11 19.09 -6.38
CA ASP A 117 -19.99 20.00 -7.14
C ASP A 117 -21.48 19.77 -6.90
N TRP A 118 -21.90 18.52 -6.65
CA TRP A 118 -23.28 18.23 -6.23
C TRP A 118 -23.56 18.70 -4.80
N SER A 119 -22.59 18.57 -3.88
CA SER A 119 -22.69 19.14 -2.52
C SER A 119 -22.86 20.67 -2.57
N ARG A 120 -22.08 21.37 -3.41
CA ARG A 120 -22.25 22.82 -3.66
C ARG A 120 -23.64 23.15 -4.24
N GLN A 121 -24.13 22.36 -5.19
CA GLN A 121 -25.46 22.51 -5.78
C GLN A 121 -26.58 22.29 -4.75
N LEU A 122 -26.42 21.33 -3.84
CA LEU A 122 -27.38 21.02 -2.77
C LEU A 122 -27.48 22.17 -1.76
N ILE A 123 -26.34 22.74 -1.36
CA ILE A 123 -26.30 23.93 -0.49
C ILE A 123 -27.00 25.13 -1.18
N SER A 124 -26.79 25.30 -2.48
CA SER A 124 -27.48 26.33 -3.27
C SER A 124 -28.98 26.09 -3.38
N SER A 125 -29.42 24.84 -3.61
CA SER A 125 -30.84 24.50 -3.77
C SER A 125 -31.64 24.63 -2.47
N LEU A 126 -31.01 24.29 -1.33
CA LEU A 126 -31.55 24.53 0.00
C LEU A 126 -31.70 26.04 0.28
N ALA A 127 -30.78 26.87 -0.19
CA ALA A 127 -30.87 28.33 -0.07
C ALA A 127 -31.93 28.96 -0.98
N SER A 128 -32.22 28.37 -2.15
CA SER A 128 -33.28 28.83 -3.07
C SER A 128 -34.66 28.20 -2.83
N GLY A 129 -34.79 27.18 -1.98
CA GLY A 129 -36.06 26.50 -1.69
C GLY A 129 -36.60 25.65 -2.86
N THR A 130 -35.73 25.22 -3.77
CA THR A 130 -36.11 24.52 -5.01
C THR A 130 -36.14 23.00 -4.81
N VAL A 131 -37.24 22.51 -4.21
CA VAL A 131 -37.39 21.14 -3.68
C VAL A 131 -37.13 20.04 -4.72
N ASP A 132 -37.65 20.15 -5.94
CA ASP A 132 -37.51 19.09 -6.96
C ASP A 132 -36.03 18.86 -7.33
N PHE A 133 -35.30 19.96 -7.55
CA PHE A 133 -33.87 19.94 -7.85
C PHE A 133 -33.03 19.48 -6.63
N GLU A 134 -33.46 19.80 -5.41
CA GLU A 134 -32.84 19.29 -4.18
C GLU A 134 -32.91 17.75 -4.13
N SER A 135 -34.07 17.17 -4.47
CA SER A 135 -34.26 15.71 -4.52
C SER A 135 -33.35 15.04 -5.56
N ASP A 136 -33.27 15.60 -6.77
CA ASP A 136 -32.40 15.10 -7.85
C ASP A 136 -30.90 15.14 -7.47
N VAL A 137 -30.47 16.19 -6.75
CA VAL A 137 -29.07 16.33 -6.32
C VAL A 137 -28.75 15.39 -5.16
N ARG A 138 -29.67 15.20 -4.20
CA ARG A 138 -29.54 14.19 -3.13
C ARG A 138 -29.42 12.78 -3.71
N GLU A 139 -30.17 12.46 -4.76
CA GLU A 139 -30.10 11.14 -5.40
C GLU A 139 -28.75 10.90 -6.08
N LYS A 140 -28.26 11.86 -6.87
CA LYS A 140 -26.95 11.79 -7.52
C LYS A 140 -25.81 11.64 -6.50
N LEU A 141 -25.88 12.40 -5.40
CA LEU A 141 -24.90 12.32 -4.32
C LEU A 141 -24.88 10.91 -3.72
N ARG A 142 -26.04 10.35 -3.31
CA ARG A 142 -26.13 8.97 -2.80
C ARG A 142 -25.59 7.93 -3.78
N GLN A 143 -25.84 8.09 -5.08
CA GLN A 143 -25.34 7.17 -6.11
C GLN A 143 -23.81 7.22 -6.25
N ALA A 144 -23.16 8.37 -6.08
CA ALA A 144 -21.70 8.46 -6.06
C ALA A 144 -21.10 8.01 -4.72
N GLU A 145 -21.71 8.39 -3.59
CA GLU A 145 -21.31 7.93 -2.25
C GLU A 145 -21.32 6.39 -2.16
N ALA A 146 -22.28 5.73 -2.82
CA ALA A 146 -22.37 4.27 -2.90
C ALA A 146 -21.31 3.60 -3.81
N ARG A 147 -20.59 4.37 -4.64
CA ARG A 147 -19.52 3.89 -5.54
C ARG A 147 -18.11 4.23 -5.08
N ASP A 148 -17.93 5.21 -4.19
CA ASP A 148 -16.60 5.51 -3.62
C ASP A 148 -16.20 4.40 -2.62
N PRO A 149 -15.15 3.58 -2.92
CA PRO A 149 -14.79 2.46 -2.06
C PRO A 149 -14.22 2.89 -0.71
N GLU A 150 -13.64 4.09 -0.59
CA GLU A 150 -13.12 4.58 0.69
C GLU A 150 -14.29 5.03 1.59
N LEU A 151 -15.26 5.75 1.03
CA LEU A 151 -16.45 6.18 1.77
C LEU A 151 -17.35 5.01 2.16
N VAL A 152 -17.60 4.07 1.24
CA VAL A 152 -18.36 2.86 1.58
C VAL A 152 -17.65 2.03 2.65
N TYR A 153 -16.31 1.93 2.60
CA TYR A 153 -15.54 1.24 3.62
C TYR A 153 -15.70 1.90 5.00
N MET A 154 -15.55 3.23 5.08
CA MET A 154 -15.72 4.00 6.33
C MET A 154 -17.12 3.84 6.93
N LEU A 155 -18.17 4.04 6.13
CA LEU A 155 -19.55 3.97 6.59
C LEU A 155 -19.92 2.54 7.02
N ALA A 156 -19.52 1.53 6.24
CA ALA A 156 -19.82 0.14 6.57
C ALA A 156 -19.09 -0.35 7.84
N LEU A 157 -17.87 0.14 8.15
CA LEU A 157 -17.24 -0.12 9.45
C LEU A 157 -18.00 0.54 10.61
N ALA A 158 -18.49 1.76 10.44
CA ALA A 158 -19.27 2.45 11.47
C ALA A 158 -20.61 1.75 11.73
N ASP A 159 -21.35 1.41 10.67
CA ASP A 159 -22.59 0.64 10.74
C ASP A 159 -22.37 -0.73 11.40
N ALA A 160 -21.29 -1.44 11.05
CA ALA A 160 -20.95 -2.74 11.63
C ALA A 160 -20.69 -2.63 13.15
N HIS A 161 -19.97 -1.59 13.58
CA HIS A 161 -19.73 -1.32 14.99
C HIS A 161 -21.04 -0.97 15.72
N GLU A 162 -21.87 -0.08 15.17
CA GLU A 162 -23.17 0.27 15.77
C GLU A 162 -24.07 -0.97 15.90
N ALA A 163 -24.22 -1.76 14.82
CA ALA A 163 -25.00 -2.99 14.83
C ALA A 163 -24.50 -4.00 15.88
N LYS A 164 -23.18 -4.13 16.09
CA LYS A 164 -22.61 -4.94 17.19
C LYS A 164 -23.01 -4.38 18.56
N THR A 165 -22.93 -3.08 18.79
CA THR A 165 -23.34 -2.49 20.08
C THR A 165 -24.85 -2.64 20.35
N GLN A 166 -25.67 -2.71 19.30
CA GLN A 166 -27.11 -3.00 19.37
C GLN A 166 -27.45 -4.50 19.43
N GLY A 167 -26.47 -5.41 19.38
CA GLY A 167 -26.67 -6.87 19.38
C GLY A 167 -27.21 -7.45 18.06
N GLN A 168 -27.17 -6.68 16.97
CA GLN A 168 -27.69 -7.04 15.65
C GLN A 168 -26.63 -7.74 14.79
N TYR A 169 -26.14 -8.89 15.25
CA TYR A 169 -24.97 -9.59 14.68
C TYR A 169 -25.08 -9.89 13.18
N GLU A 170 -26.27 -10.24 12.67
CA GLU A 170 -26.47 -10.49 11.23
C GLU A 170 -26.31 -9.21 10.39
N SER A 171 -26.84 -8.08 10.86
CA SER A 171 -26.63 -6.79 10.18
C SER A 171 -25.16 -6.40 10.24
N ALA A 172 -24.53 -6.53 11.42
CA ALA A 172 -23.11 -6.26 11.57
C ALA A 172 -22.24 -7.07 10.58
N LYS A 173 -22.51 -8.37 10.44
CA LYS A 173 -21.82 -9.24 9.48
C LYS A 173 -22.02 -8.77 8.03
N ALA A 174 -23.22 -8.37 7.64
CA ALA A 174 -23.49 -7.82 6.30
C ALA A 174 -22.76 -6.47 6.06
N HIS A 175 -22.65 -5.62 7.08
CA HIS A 175 -21.85 -4.40 7.00
C HIS A 175 -20.34 -4.71 6.95
N GLU A 176 -19.84 -5.71 7.68
CA GLU A 176 -18.43 -6.17 7.58
C GLU A 176 -18.11 -6.75 6.20
N GLU A 177 -19.00 -7.55 5.62
CA GLU A 177 -18.86 -8.06 4.25
C GLU A 177 -18.83 -6.94 3.22
N ARG A 178 -19.70 -5.92 3.37
CA ARG A 178 -19.70 -4.71 2.53
C ARG A 178 -18.41 -3.89 2.72
N ALA A 179 -17.92 -3.78 3.94
CA ALA A 179 -16.66 -3.09 4.25
C ALA A 179 -15.47 -3.79 3.59
N GLN A 180 -15.36 -5.12 3.71
CA GLN A 180 -14.28 -5.89 3.09
C GLN A 180 -14.36 -5.88 1.55
N ALA A 181 -15.56 -5.90 0.98
CA ALA A 181 -15.75 -5.73 -0.46
C ALA A 181 -15.19 -4.37 -0.96
N ALA A 182 -15.53 -3.28 -0.27
CA ALA A 182 -15.01 -1.95 -0.59
C ALA A 182 -13.49 -1.84 -0.36
N ARG A 183 -12.99 -2.35 0.78
CA ARG A 183 -11.55 -2.44 1.12
C ARG A 183 -10.74 -3.17 0.06
N SER A 184 -11.30 -4.21 -0.56
CA SER A 184 -10.63 -4.98 -1.63
C SER A 184 -10.36 -4.17 -2.91
N CYS A 185 -11.08 -3.06 -3.14
CA CYS A 185 -10.89 -2.17 -4.30
C CYS A 185 -9.96 -0.98 -4.02
N LEU A 186 -9.40 -0.87 -2.82
CA LEU A 186 -8.51 0.22 -2.42
C LEU A 186 -7.03 -0.23 -2.56
N PRO A 187 -6.19 0.43 -3.37
CA PRO A 187 -4.86 -0.06 -3.73
C PRO A 187 -3.91 -0.11 -2.52
N GLN A 188 -4.08 0.74 -1.51
CA GLN A 188 -3.28 0.68 -0.29
C GLN A 188 -3.46 -0.64 0.49
N PHE A 189 -4.56 -1.38 0.26
CA PHE A 189 -4.82 -2.71 0.82
C PHE A 189 -4.49 -3.87 -0.14
N GLN A 190 -3.95 -3.57 -1.34
CA GLN A 190 -3.53 -4.56 -2.34
C GLN A 190 -2.00 -4.79 -2.39
N LEU A 191 -1.27 -4.23 -1.41
CA LEU A 191 0.20 -4.33 -1.34
C LEU A 191 0.71 -5.62 -0.69
N ASP A 192 -0.14 -6.59 -0.35
CA ASP A 192 0.22 -7.86 0.30
C ASP A 192 1.33 -8.63 -0.44
N GLY A 193 2.29 -9.23 0.27
CA GLY A 193 3.37 -10.05 -0.29
C GLY A 193 4.71 -9.34 -0.55
N LEU A 194 5.53 -9.90 -1.45
CA LEU A 194 6.93 -9.48 -1.64
C LEU A 194 7.11 -8.21 -2.50
N TRP A 195 8.12 -7.40 -2.14
CA TRP A 195 8.55 -6.19 -2.83
C TRP A 195 10.07 -5.97 -2.72
N VAL A 196 10.69 -5.32 -3.71
CA VAL A 196 12.12 -4.97 -3.71
C VAL A 196 12.32 -3.47 -3.81
N GLY A 197 13.23 -2.91 -3.01
CA GLY A 197 13.61 -1.50 -3.02
C GLY A 197 15.10 -1.27 -2.76
N LYS A 198 15.63 -0.10 -3.16
CA LYS A 198 17.07 0.22 -3.10
C LYS A 198 17.44 1.04 -1.85
N TYR A 199 18.08 0.41 -0.86
CA TYR A 199 18.47 1.02 0.42
C TYR A 199 19.84 1.71 0.32
N GLY A 200 19.96 2.67 -0.61
CA GLY A 200 21.18 3.46 -0.80
C GLY A 200 22.44 2.60 -1.01
N SER A 201 23.44 2.77 -0.14
CA SER A 201 24.71 2.03 -0.15
C SER A 201 24.60 0.56 0.24
N HIS A 202 23.47 0.10 0.77
CA HIS A 202 23.24 -1.31 1.09
C HIS A 202 22.83 -2.14 -0.13
N GLY A 203 22.43 -1.49 -1.22
CA GLY A 203 21.99 -2.14 -2.46
C GLY A 203 20.49 -2.41 -2.48
N TYR A 204 20.09 -3.53 -3.07
CA TYR A 204 18.68 -3.94 -3.18
C TYR A 204 18.28 -4.86 -2.03
N GLU A 205 17.18 -4.51 -1.38
CA GLU A 205 16.61 -5.25 -0.25
C GLU A 205 15.18 -5.67 -0.59
N MET A 206 14.83 -6.91 -0.24
CA MET A 206 13.47 -7.41 -0.31
C MET A 206 12.76 -7.26 1.03
N ILE A 207 11.49 -6.90 0.97
CA ILE A 207 10.55 -6.84 2.09
C ILE A 207 9.34 -7.73 1.80
N ASN A 208 8.66 -8.18 2.86
CA ASN A 208 7.31 -8.72 2.77
C ASN A 208 6.37 -7.71 3.42
N VAL A 209 5.30 -7.36 2.72
CA VAL A 209 4.25 -6.46 3.18
C VAL A 209 3.06 -7.31 3.62
N THR A 210 2.55 -7.06 4.82
CA THR A 210 1.32 -7.68 5.36
C THR A 210 0.47 -6.63 6.07
N TYR A 211 -0.70 -7.03 6.59
CA TYR A 211 -1.65 -6.13 7.26
C TYR A 211 -2.03 -6.64 8.64
N VAL A 212 -2.12 -5.73 9.60
CA VAL A 212 -2.73 -5.95 10.92
C VAL A 212 -3.88 -4.94 11.04
N GLY A 213 -5.09 -5.39 10.70
CA GLY A 213 -6.23 -4.48 10.47
C GLY A 213 -5.89 -3.50 9.34
N ASP A 214 -5.88 -2.20 9.65
CA ASP A 214 -5.52 -1.15 8.69
C ASP A 214 -4.08 -0.64 8.83
N THR A 215 -3.27 -1.24 9.71
CA THR A 215 -1.83 -0.98 9.72
C THR A 215 -1.14 -1.91 8.73
N LEU A 216 -0.48 -1.32 7.73
CA LEU A 216 0.46 -2.02 6.85
C LEU A 216 1.79 -2.21 7.58
N ILE A 217 2.32 -3.43 7.55
CA ILE A 217 3.61 -3.81 8.14
C ILE A 217 4.55 -4.27 7.03
N ALA A 218 5.77 -3.70 6.96
CA ALA A 218 6.80 -4.11 6.01
C ALA A 218 8.03 -4.68 6.74
N THR A 219 8.28 -5.97 6.56
CA THR A 219 9.33 -6.73 7.25
C THR A 219 10.50 -7.04 6.32
N LYS A 220 11.75 -6.83 6.75
CA LYS A 220 12.98 -7.14 6.00
C LYS A 220 13.09 -8.65 5.74
N ILE A 221 13.16 -9.04 4.46
CA ILE A 221 13.33 -10.43 4.05
C ILE A 221 14.78 -10.72 3.69
N THR A 222 15.53 -9.76 3.11
CA THR A 222 17.00 -9.83 2.95
C THR A 222 17.71 -9.39 4.23
N GLY A 223 17.49 -8.14 4.66
CA GLY A 223 18.10 -7.57 5.85
C GLY A 223 19.52 -7.05 5.61
N ASP A 224 19.80 -5.88 6.17
CA ASP A 224 21.11 -5.24 6.11
C ASP A 224 21.76 -5.13 7.50
N LYS A 225 22.97 -4.56 7.57
CA LYS A 225 23.75 -4.46 8.82
C LYS A 225 23.18 -3.46 9.83
N ASN A 226 22.27 -2.57 9.41
CA ASN A 226 21.60 -1.58 10.24
C ASN A 226 20.21 -2.10 10.63
N VAL A 227 19.33 -2.40 9.66
CA VAL A 227 18.03 -3.04 9.91
C VAL A 227 18.07 -4.50 9.41
N PRO A 228 18.26 -5.46 10.33
CA PRO A 228 18.52 -6.84 9.97
C PRO A 228 17.26 -7.59 9.53
N ARG A 229 17.50 -8.81 9.07
CA ARG A 229 16.48 -9.70 8.53
C ARG A 229 15.47 -10.14 9.60
N GLY A 230 14.19 -10.02 9.29
CA GLY A 230 13.09 -10.31 10.21
C GLY A 230 12.53 -9.09 10.96
N GLU A 231 13.22 -7.95 10.92
CA GLU A 231 12.77 -6.70 11.55
C GLU A 231 11.82 -5.89 10.66
N ILE A 232 10.95 -5.11 11.28
CA ILE A 232 10.01 -4.21 10.59
C ILE A 232 10.78 -2.98 10.08
N THR A 233 10.98 -2.87 8.76
CA THR A 233 11.65 -1.70 8.16
C THR A 233 10.77 -0.45 8.16
N PHE A 234 9.45 -0.61 8.06
CA PHE A 234 8.47 0.46 8.26
C PHE A 234 7.07 -0.11 8.49
N GLN A 235 6.20 0.73 9.02
CA GLN A 235 4.76 0.50 9.10
C GLN A 235 4.01 1.76 8.67
N ALA A 236 2.78 1.62 8.16
CA ALA A 236 1.93 2.75 7.77
C ALA A 236 0.50 2.54 8.27
N ASP A 237 -0.11 3.61 8.78
CA ASP A 237 -1.53 3.63 9.14
C ASP A 237 -2.35 4.02 7.91
N LEU A 238 -3.17 3.08 7.44
CA LEU A 238 -4.03 3.25 6.27
C LEU A 238 -5.48 3.54 6.64
N HIS A 239 -5.79 3.70 7.93
CA HIS A 239 -7.15 3.92 8.38
C HIS A 239 -7.68 5.27 7.86
N PRO A 240 -8.72 5.29 7.01
CA PRO A 240 -9.17 6.52 6.35
C PRO A 240 -9.81 7.51 7.33
N LEU A 241 -10.28 7.03 8.48
CA LEU A 241 -10.81 7.85 9.57
C LEU A 241 -9.71 8.23 10.58
N CYS A 242 -8.82 9.14 10.21
CA CYS A 242 -8.11 9.97 11.18
C CYS A 242 -9.09 10.97 11.87
N ILE A 243 -10.15 10.46 12.50
CA ILE A 243 -11.08 11.26 13.29
C ILE A 243 -10.35 11.74 14.54
N ASP A 244 -10.25 13.06 14.66
CA ASP A 244 -9.70 13.77 15.79
C ASP A 244 -10.54 13.49 17.06
N SER A 245 -10.24 12.37 17.72
CA SER A 245 -10.90 11.90 18.95
C SER A 245 -10.74 12.89 20.13
N SER A 246 -9.86 13.88 19.95
CA SER A 246 -9.68 15.07 20.78
C SER A 246 -10.94 15.95 20.92
N ASN A 247 -11.86 15.90 19.95
CA ASN A 247 -13.02 16.80 19.88
C ASN A 247 -14.35 16.19 20.38
N HIS A 248 -14.39 14.94 20.87
CA HIS A 248 -15.63 14.36 21.40
C HIS A 248 -15.90 14.87 22.84
N PRO A 249 -17.00 15.61 23.11
CA PRO A 249 -17.20 16.30 24.39
C PRO A 249 -17.40 15.37 25.60
N ASP A 250 -17.71 14.08 25.36
CA ASP A 250 -17.86 13.03 26.38
C ASP A 250 -16.53 12.39 26.85
N ALA A 251 -15.37 12.93 26.45
CA ALA A 251 -14.03 12.45 26.85
C ALA A 251 -13.74 12.47 28.38
N ASN A 252 -14.70 12.89 29.20
CA ASN A 252 -14.67 12.72 30.67
C ASN A 252 -14.90 11.26 31.13
N LYS A 253 -15.28 10.32 30.25
CA LYS A 253 -15.17 8.88 30.58
C LYS A 253 -13.68 8.46 30.57
N PRO A 254 -13.13 7.96 31.70
CA PRO A 254 -11.74 7.51 31.76
C PRO A 254 -11.61 6.12 31.11
N PHE A 255 -11.76 6.06 29.78
CA PHE A 255 -11.30 4.91 29.02
C PHE A 255 -9.78 4.78 29.23
N SER A 256 -9.30 3.54 29.39
CA SER A 256 -7.95 3.27 29.88
C SER A 256 -6.89 3.92 28.98
N LYS A 257 -5.93 4.62 29.60
CA LYS A 257 -4.74 5.14 28.93
C LYS A 257 -3.86 3.97 28.46
N SER A 258 -4.17 3.37 27.32
CA SER A 258 -3.24 2.52 26.59
C SER A 258 -2.03 3.37 26.21
N SER A 259 -0.92 3.18 26.90
CA SER A 259 0.29 4.02 26.76
C SER A 259 1.11 3.68 25.51
N SER A 260 0.44 3.28 24.42
CA SER A 260 1.04 2.99 23.13
C SER A 260 1.53 4.30 22.50
N PRO A 261 2.84 4.48 22.22
CA PRO A 261 3.38 5.75 21.68
C PRO A 261 2.86 6.13 20.28
N LEU A 262 2.13 5.23 19.62
CA LEU A 262 1.65 5.30 18.24
C LEU A 262 0.44 6.24 18.02
N HIS A 263 -0.03 6.94 19.04
CA HIS A 263 -1.29 7.73 18.98
C HIS A 263 -1.14 9.23 19.25
N LYS A 264 -0.05 9.83 18.75
CA LYS A 264 -0.17 11.18 18.18
C LYS A 264 -0.72 11.05 16.76
N MET A 265 -2.05 11.01 16.64
CA MET A 265 -2.71 11.11 15.34
C MET A 265 -2.21 12.36 14.61
N THR A 266 -1.76 12.16 13.38
CA THR A 266 -1.23 13.21 12.51
C THR A 266 -2.32 13.58 11.51
N GLU A 267 -2.50 14.87 11.21
CA GLU A 267 -3.47 15.35 10.20
C GLU A 267 -3.33 14.52 8.90
N PRO A 268 -4.44 14.01 8.31
CA PRO A 268 -4.37 13.11 7.15
C PRO A 268 -3.64 13.78 5.98
N LEU A 269 -2.63 13.08 5.46
CA LEU A 269 -1.66 13.64 4.53
C LEU A 269 -2.31 13.91 3.17
N GLN A 270 -2.31 15.18 2.76
CA GLN A 270 -2.84 15.61 1.47
C GLN A 270 -2.16 14.86 0.30
N PRO A 271 -2.91 14.35 -0.70
CA PRO A 271 -2.33 13.67 -1.86
C PRO A 271 -1.32 14.52 -2.63
N ILE A 272 -0.33 13.87 -3.26
CA ILE A 272 0.62 14.55 -4.16
C ILE A 272 -0.11 14.87 -5.46
N GLN A 273 -0.29 16.15 -5.77
CA GLN A 273 -0.76 16.60 -7.08
C GLN A 273 0.36 16.41 -8.11
N LEU A 274 0.09 15.72 -9.21
CA LEU A 274 1.04 15.48 -10.29
C LEU A 274 0.90 16.52 -11.42
N THR A 275 1.98 16.74 -12.16
CA THR A 275 1.96 17.52 -13.40
C THR A 275 1.40 16.68 -14.55
N ASP A 276 0.87 17.31 -15.61
CA ASP A 276 0.31 16.59 -16.77
C ASP A 276 1.25 15.53 -17.39
N LYS A 277 2.57 15.77 -17.39
CA LYS A 277 3.58 14.78 -17.85
C LYS A 277 3.60 13.56 -16.94
N ALA A 278 3.61 13.78 -15.61
CA ALA A 278 3.63 12.72 -14.62
C ALA A 278 2.28 11.98 -14.53
N ALA A 279 1.16 12.69 -14.58
CA ALA A 279 -0.18 12.10 -14.55
C ALA A 279 -0.41 11.13 -15.73
N ARG A 280 0.02 11.52 -16.94
CA ARG A 280 -0.01 10.64 -18.13
C ARG A 280 0.93 9.43 -18.03
N LYS A 281 2.02 9.52 -17.25
CA LYS A 281 2.94 8.40 -16.99
C LYS A 281 2.39 7.41 -15.96
N TRP A 282 1.58 7.88 -15.01
CA TRP A 282 1.12 7.10 -13.85
C TRP A 282 -0.38 6.73 -13.88
N GLY A 283 -1.17 7.24 -14.84
CA GLY A 283 -2.61 6.94 -14.94
C GLY A 283 -3.50 7.66 -13.93
N THR A 284 -2.94 8.59 -13.14
CA THR A 284 -3.66 9.33 -12.10
C THR A 284 -3.10 10.75 -11.96
N ARG A 285 -3.97 11.74 -11.74
CA ARG A 285 -3.56 13.12 -11.39
C ARG A 285 -3.01 13.25 -9.97
N GLN A 286 -3.29 12.30 -9.07
CA GLN A 286 -2.91 12.39 -7.66
C GLN A 286 -2.36 11.07 -7.10
N LEU A 287 -1.39 11.16 -6.18
CA LEU A 287 -0.87 10.00 -5.44
C LEU A 287 -1.28 10.07 -3.96
N SER A 288 -1.98 9.06 -3.48
CA SER A 288 -2.41 8.94 -2.07
C SER A 288 -1.21 8.85 -1.12
N ARG A 289 -1.34 9.48 0.05
CA ARG A 289 -0.30 9.53 1.09
C ARG A 289 -0.84 9.09 2.44
N TYR A 290 -0.10 8.22 3.11
CA TYR A 290 -0.45 7.68 4.42
C TYR A 290 0.69 7.94 5.41
N GLY A 291 0.33 8.23 6.66
CA GLY A 291 1.30 8.41 7.74
C GLY A 291 1.93 7.08 8.11
N GLY A 292 3.20 7.08 8.48
CA GLY A 292 3.89 5.87 8.88
C GLY A 292 5.09 6.12 9.77
N LEU A 293 5.73 5.03 10.18
CA LEU A 293 6.94 5.02 10.97
C LEU A 293 7.97 4.14 10.27
N GLY A 294 9.08 4.75 9.84
CA GLY A 294 10.24 4.03 9.32
C GLY A 294 11.20 3.67 10.43
N GLN A 295 11.64 2.41 10.51
CA GLN A 295 12.67 2.00 11.45
C GLN A 295 14.05 2.40 10.92
N VAL A 296 14.93 2.84 11.82
CA VAL A 296 16.37 3.04 11.57
C VAL A 296 17.17 2.52 12.76
N ALA A 297 18.45 2.20 12.54
CA ALA A 297 19.39 1.83 13.59
C ALA A 297 20.85 2.11 13.16
N GLU A 298 21.76 2.09 14.12
CA GLU A 298 23.20 1.98 13.85
C GLU A 298 23.58 0.56 13.42
N GLU A 299 24.78 0.42 12.84
CA GLU A 299 25.38 -0.86 12.48
C GLU A 299 25.42 -1.84 13.67
N GLY A 300 24.90 -3.04 13.47
CA GLY A 300 24.63 -4.04 14.49
C GLY A 300 23.24 -3.92 15.14
N PHE A 301 22.27 -3.26 14.48
CA PHE A 301 20.91 -2.99 14.99
C PHE A 301 20.88 -2.25 16.34
N ARG A 302 21.92 -1.45 16.60
CA ARG A 302 22.10 -0.71 17.87
C ARG A 302 21.33 0.61 17.80
N ASN A 303 20.82 1.06 18.95
CA ASN A 303 20.05 2.32 19.06
C ASN A 303 18.89 2.40 18.05
N HIS A 304 18.20 1.27 17.81
CA HIS A 304 17.09 1.23 16.87
C HIS A 304 15.94 2.12 17.36
N GLN A 305 15.32 2.83 16.42
CA GLN A 305 14.20 3.73 16.69
C GLN A 305 13.31 3.86 15.46
N TYR A 306 12.05 4.17 15.69
CA TYR A 306 11.12 4.60 14.65
C TYR A 306 11.21 6.11 14.45
N MET A 307 11.07 6.56 13.20
CA MET A 307 10.96 7.97 12.83
C MET A 307 9.81 8.21 11.86
N ASP A 308 9.30 9.44 11.85
CA ASP A 308 8.19 9.86 10.99
C ASP A 308 8.47 9.50 9.51
N GLY A 309 7.54 8.77 8.91
CA GLY A 309 7.62 8.33 7.54
C GLY A 309 6.30 8.51 6.79
N GLN A 310 6.34 8.31 5.47
CA GLN A 310 5.19 8.47 4.60
C GLN A 310 5.18 7.38 3.54
N LEU A 311 4.07 6.62 3.48
CA LEU A 311 3.78 5.72 2.37
C LEU A 311 3.10 6.50 1.25
N ILE A 312 3.56 6.32 0.01
CA ILE A 312 3.01 6.93 -1.20
C ILE A 312 2.66 5.81 -2.17
N ILE A 313 1.39 5.69 -2.55
CA ILE A 313 0.90 4.69 -3.51
C ILE A 313 1.13 5.19 -4.94
N ILE A 314 1.62 4.34 -5.86
CA ILE A 314 2.03 4.74 -7.21
C ILE A 314 1.47 3.75 -8.25
N GLY A 315 0.13 3.69 -8.30
CA GLY A 315 -0.60 2.65 -9.04
C GLY A 315 -0.43 1.27 -8.41
N ASP A 316 -0.79 0.23 -9.15
CA ASP A 316 -0.93 -1.13 -8.61
C ASP A 316 0.41 -1.86 -8.47
N GLY A 317 1.39 -1.51 -9.32
CA GLY A 317 2.68 -2.20 -9.43
C GLY A 317 3.82 -1.59 -8.60
N TYR A 318 3.62 -0.39 -8.02
CA TYR A 318 4.66 0.37 -7.33
C TYR A 318 4.12 1.15 -6.13
N PHE A 319 4.97 1.30 -5.10
CA PHE A 319 4.79 2.30 -4.07
C PHE A 319 6.14 2.90 -3.67
N SER A 320 6.17 3.88 -2.77
CA SER A 320 7.40 4.29 -2.09
C SER A 320 7.17 4.60 -0.62
N PHE A 321 8.22 4.45 0.19
CA PHE A 321 8.23 4.93 1.57
C PHE A 321 9.32 5.99 1.73
N ALA A 322 9.00 7.10 2.40
CA ALA A 322 9.93 8.21 2.65
C ALA A 322 10.15 8.38 4.15
N TRP A 323 11.39 8.25 4.62
CA TRP A 323 11.85 8.54 5.98
C TRP A 323 12.11 10.04 6.10
N VAL A 324 11.16 10.79 6.64
CA VAL A 324 11.12 12.26 6.51
C VAL A 324 12.31 12.96 7.19
N PRO A 325 12.72 12.61 8.42
CA PRO A 325 13.83 13.29 9.11
C PRO A 325 15.22 13.10 8.49
N ILE A 326 15.41 12.12 7.60
CA ILE A 326 16.70 11.84 6.93
C ILE A 326 16.63 12.06 5.41
N GLU A 327 15.54 12.65 4.91
CA GLU A 327 15.32 13.00 3.51
C GLU A 327 15.41 11.81 2.50
N GLN A 328 15.36 10.57 2.98
CA GLN A 328 15.51 9.35 2.17
C GLN A 328 14.14 8.81 1.72
N GLN A 329 13.95 8.65 0.40
CA GLN A 329 12.83 7.92 -0.20
C GLN A 329 13.33 6.62 -0.83
N ILE A 330 12.55 5.54 -0.70
CA ILE A 330 12.81 4.25 -1.34
C ILE A 330 11.57 3.85 -2.12
N PHE A 331 11.75 3.60 -3.41
CA PHE A 331 10.71 3.05 -4.29
C PHE A 331 10.74 1.53 -4.21
N PHE A 332 9.54 0.93 -4.20
CA PHE A 332 9.31 -0.50 -4.10
C PHE A 332 8.53 -0.96 -5.33
N GLY A 333 9.04 -1.99 -6.00
CA GLY A 333 8.36 -2.68 -7.10
C GLY A 333 8.17 -4.16 -6.79
N ARG A 334 7.20 -4.81 -7.43
CA ARG A 334 7.05 -6.27 -7.36
C ARG A 334 8.27 -6.94 -8.02
N PRO A 335 8.92 -7.90 -7.36
CA PRO A 335 9.94 -8.73 -7.99
C PRO A 335 9.33 -9.62 -9.09
N SER A 336 10.08 -9.91 -10.16
CA SER A 336 9.80 -11.08 -11.01
C SER A 336 10.05 -12.38 -10.21
N PRO A 337 9.60 -13.57 -10.66
CA PRO A 337 9.90 -14.83 -9.98
C PRO A 337 11.40 -15.14 -9.88
N GLU A 338 12.21 -14.75 -10.88
CA GLU A 338 13.67 -14.86 -10.87
C GLU A 338 14.28 -13.84 -9.89
N LEU A 339 13.74 -12.62 -9.91
CA LEU A 339 13.91 -11.58 -8.90
C LEU A 339 13.18 -11.89 -7.58
N ALA A 340 12.71 -13.13 -7.42
CA ALA A 340 12.27 -13.78 -6.19
C ALA A 340 12.94 -15.17 -5.99
N LEU A 341 14.05 -15.48 -6.70
CA LEU A 341 14.77 -16.78 -6.58
C LEU A 341 16.32 -16.76 -6.49
N LYS A 342 17.06 -15.62 -6.52
CA LYS A 342 18.56 -15.62 -6.43
C LYS A 342 19.30 -14.79 -5.34
N MET A 343 19.01 -13.54 -4.97
CA MET A 343 19.69 -12.89 -3.82
C MET A 343 19.15 -13.28 -2.44
N LEU A 344 17.92 -13.74 -2.32
CA LEU A 344 17.63 -14.75 -1.29
C LEU A 344 17.79 -16.14 -1.95
N LYS A 345 18.99 -16.38 -2.43
CA LYS A 345 19.81 -17.53 -2.07
C LYS A 345 21.11 -16.98 -1.44
N ASN A 346 21.56 -15.80 -1.88
CA ASN A 346 22.69 -15.06 -1.28
C ASN A 346 22.47 -14.66 0.20
N SER A 347 21.24 -14.39 0.65
CA SER A 347 20.92 -13.78 1.96
C SER A 347 21.06 -14.66 3.20
N GLY A 348 21.34 -15.95 3.04
CA GLY A 348 21.49 -16.85 4.18
C GLY A 348 20.20 -17.34 4.84
N ILE A 349 19.10 -17.61 4.04
CA ILE A 349 17.76 -19.94 2.96
C ILE A 349 18.24 -21.46 3.19
N SER A 350 19.19 -21.94 2.37
CA SER A 350 19.68 -23.30 2.27
C SER A 350 20.58 -23.70 3.46
N LYS A 351 20.44 -23.02 4.61
CA LYS A 351 21.29 -23.16 5.80
C LYS A 351 20.54 -23.16 7.13
N VAL A 352 19.22 -23.13 7.16
CA VAL A 352 18.45 -23.39 8.41
C VAL A 352 18.39 -24.91 8.61
N PRO A 353 19.02 -25.49 9.65
CA PRO A 353 19.04 -26.94 9.81
C PRO A 353 17.80 -27.43 10.60
N GLY A 354 17.07 -28.39 10.06
CA GLY A 354 16.29 -29.35 10.87
C GLY A 354 14.78 -29.16 11.03
N ILE A 355 14.12 -28.30 10.23
CA ILE A 355 12.63 -28.22 10.20
C ILE A 355 12.05 -28.49 8.80
N PHE A 356 12.78 -28.13 7.73
CA PHE A 356 12.51 -28.59 6.38
C PHE A 356 13.64 -29.50 5.93
N ASP A 357 13.30 -30.56 5.17
CA ASP A 357 14.27 -31.24 4.32
C ASP A 357 14.95 -30.21 3.41
N GLN A 358 16.24 -30.41 3.13
CA GLN A 358 17.03 -29.41 2.42
C GLN A 358 16.37 -29.04 1.08
N PRO A 359 16.23 -27.74 0.75
CA PRO A 359 15.67 -27.32 -0.53
C PRO A 359 16.37 -28.08 -1.66
N PRO A 360 15.63 -28.66 -2.62
CA PRO A 360 16.21 -29.54 -3.62
C PRO A 360 17.35 -28.83 -4.38
N SER A 361 18.43 -29.57 -4.64
CA SER A 361 19.60 -29.03 -5.35
C SER A 361 19.19 -28.37 -6.66
N ILE A 362 19.98 -27.40 -7.12
CA ILE A 362 19.75 -26.77 -8.43
C ILE A 362 19.84 -27.79 -9.59
N ASP A 363 20.57 -28.90 -9.36
CA ASP A 363 20.70 -30.05 -10.25
C ASP A 363 19.71 -31.19 -9.93
N ALA A 364 18.78 -31.00 -9.00
CA ALA A 364 17.71 -31.95 -8.72
C ALA A 364 16.69 -31.98 -9.88
N HIS A 365 15.90 -33.06 -9.95
CA HIS A 365 14.88 -33.20 -10.98
C HIS A 365 13.83 -32.08 -10.88
N VAL A 366 13.38 -31.56 -12.02
CA VAL A 366 12.41 -30.45 -12.10
C VAL A 366 11.15 -30.75 -11.28
N GLU A 367 10.67 -32.00 -11.29
CA GLU A 367 9.49 -32.39 -10.52
C GLU A 367 9.70 -32.25 -9.00
N THR A 368 10.88 -32.55 -8.47
CA THR A 368 11.18 -32.33 -7.04
C THR A 368 11.26 -30.84 -6.70
N GLN A 369 11.73 -30.00 -7.64
CA GLN A 369 11.72 -28.55 -7.49
C GLN A 369 10.27 -27.99 -7.54
N LYS A 370 9.40 -28.55 -8.39
CA LYS A 370 7.96 -28.24 -8.41
C LYS A 370 7.25 -28.69 -7.14
N GLU A 371 7.44 -29.92 -6.68
CA GLU A 371 6.84 -30.45 -5.44
C GLU A 371 7.20 -29.57 -4.24
N TYR A 372 8.47 -29.14 -4.14
CA TYR A 372 8.91 -28.20 -3.12
C TYR A 372 8.21 -26.83 -3.25
N ALA A 373 8.11 -26.28 -4.47
CA ALA A 373 7.47 -25.00 -4.72
C ALA A 373 5.94 -25.03 -4.47
N MET A 374 5.25 -26.10 -4.90
CA MET A 374 3.82 -26.30 -4.62
C MET A 374 3.59 -26.39 -3.12
N ARG A 375 4.39 -27.17 -2.38
CA ARG A 375 4.27 -27.29 -0.93
C ARG A 375 4.51 -25.97 -0.19
N CYS A 376 5.38 -25.10 -0.70
CA CYS A 376 5.54 -23.74 -0.17
C CYS A 376 4.32 -22.84 -0.45
N LEU A 377 3.63 -23.03 -1.57
CA LEU A 377 2.40 -22.30 -1.92
C LEU A 377 1.18 -22.81 -1.14
N GLU A 378 1.03 -24.12 -1.00
CA GLU A 378 -0.01 -24.77 -0.17
C GLU A 378 0.08 -24.26 1.28
N LEU A 379 1.29 -24.25 1.87
CA LEU A 379 1.54 -23.71 3.21
C LEU A 379 1.21 -22.20 3.33
N THR A 380 1.19 -21.43 2.24
CA THR A 380 0.80 -20.00 2.28
C THR A 380 -0.69 -19.75 2.04
N ASP A 381 -1.41 -20.66 1.36
CA ASP A 381 -2.88 -20.57 1.21
C ASP A 381 -3.60 -21.19 2.43
N GLU A 382 -3.12 -22.31 3.01
CA GLU A 382 -3.67 -22.89 4.26
C GLU A 382 -3.60 -21.89 5.43
N HIS A 383 -2.51 -21.12 5.53
CA HIS A 383 -2.36 -20.07 6.53
C HIS A 383 -3.22 -18.81 6.26
N ARG A 384 -4.03 -18.78 5.19
CA ARG A 384 -4.89 -17.63 4.87
C ARG A 384 -6.30 -17.74 5.44
N ASP A 385 -6.81 -18.97 5.58
CA ASP A 385 -8.15 -19.23 6.11
C ASP A 385 -8.16 -19.53 7.63
N GLU A 386 -7.05 -19.96 8.24
CA GLU A 386 -6.97 -20.28 9.68
C GLU A 386 -6.51 -19.13 10.61
N VAL A 387 -6.04 -17.98 10.08
CA VAL A 387 -5.52 -16.86 10.90
C VAL A 387 -6.65 -15.99 11.51
N GLY A 388 -7.46 -16.66 12.33
CA GLY A 388 -8.37 -16.07 13.32
C GLY A 388 -7.74 -15.93 14.72
N ASN A 389 -6.43 -16.17 14.86
CA ASN A 389 -5.70 -15.91 16.11
C ASN A 389 -4.19 -15.69 15.87
N ASN A 390 -3.47 -15.24 16.89
CA ASN A 390 -2.12 -14.67 16.76
C ASN A 390 -0.96 -15.68 16.76
N ASP A 391 0.18 -15.19 16.21
CA ASP A 391 1.57 -15.35 16.69
C ASP A 391 2.56 -16.20 15.83
N PHE A 392 3.83 -15.76 15.81
CA PHE A 392 5.05 -16.36 15.22
C PHE A 392 5.25 -16.57 13.68
N SER A 393 5.84 -15.54 13.05
CA SER A 393 7.16 -15.55 12.36
C SER A 393 7.56 -16.50 11.19
N CYS A 394 8.47 -15.97 10.33
CA CYS A 394 9.65 -16.62 9.67
C CYS A 394 9.69 -16.93 8.15
N ILE A 395 10.85 -16.57 7.50
CA ILE A 395 11.63 -17.35 6.48
C ILE A 395 11.04 -17.45 5.03
N TRP A 396 11.70 -17.35 3.85
CA TRP A 396 13.03 -16.97 3.21
C TRP A 396 12.75 -17.09 1.64
N THR A 397 13.00 -16.11 0.71
CA THR A 397 12.50 -16.19 -0.74
C THR A 397 13.47 -16.03 -1.97
N GLY A 398 13.72 -14.84 -2.59
CA GLY A 398 14.84 -14.66 -3.57
C GLY A 398 15.06 -13.28 -4.29
N SER A 399 16.06 -13.09 -5.20
CA SER A 399 16.24 -11.83 -6.03
C SER A 399 17.18 -11.89 -7.28
N ASP A 400 17.17 -10.86 -8.15
CA ASP A 400 17.89 -10.54 -9.43
C ASP A 400 17.20 -10.89 -10.78
N ALA A 401 17.00 -9.97 -11.73
CA ALA A 401 17.22 -8.49 -11.82
C ALA A 401 16.23 -7.89 -12.88
N ASP A 402 15.98 -6.59 -13.07
CA ASP A 402 16.88 -5.47 -13.42
C ASP A 402 16.37 -4.07 -12.94
N GLU A 403 17.15 -3.00 -13.16
CA GLU A 403 16.89 -1.63 -12.65
C GLU A 403 15.89 -0.79 -13.48
N CYS A 404 15.18 0.14 -12.82
CA CYS A 404 14.38 1.20 -13.43
C CYS A 404 14.67 2.58 -12.81
N TYR A 405 14.67 3.63 -13.65
CA TYR A 405 14.96 5.02 -13.27
C TYR A 405 13.73 5.92 -13.45
N PHE A 406 13.61 6.96 -12.61
CA PHE A 406 12.55 7.98 -12.69
C PHE A 406 13.17 9.39 -12.66
N GLU A 407 12.76 10.22 -13.63
CA GLU A 407 12.90 11.69 -13.63
C GLU A 407 11.86 12.34 -12.72
#